data_AF-K1RRL1-F1
#
_entry.id   AF-K1RRL1-F1
#
_cell.length_a   1.000
_cell.length_b   1.000
_cell.length_c   1.000
_cell.angle_alpha   90.00
_cell.angle_beta   90.00
_cell.angle_gamma   90.00
#
_symmetry.space_group_name_H-M   'P 1'
#
loop_
_entity.id
_entity.type
_entity.pdbx_description
1 polymer ?
#
loop_
_entity_poly.entity_id
_entity_poly.type
_entity_poly.pdbx_seq_one_letter_code
_entity_poly.pdbx_strand_id
1 'polypeptide(L)'
;MHMKTKQIITVCLLAAFLAGFGLWSVLRTPDAVSQAERRPLAQRPAFTAAGFLSGKFSDALDDFAADQFPLREQLRTLRSLVSYDVMGQRDVNGVYLSQGYAAKLDFPLNTASVERAADRFRYVYDTYLSGTDTK
;
A
#
# COMPACT_ATOMS: atom_id res chain seq x y z
N MET A 1 44.08 -8.44 -3.17
CA MET A 1 43.68 -8.34 -1.75
C MET A 1 42.44 -7.46 -1.51
N HIS A 2 42.24 -6.36 -2.27
CA HIS A 2 41.09 -5.44 -2.09
C HIS A 2 39.69 -6.02 -2.35
N MET A 3 39.54 -6.98 -3.28
CA MET A 3 38.21 -7.58 -3.58
C MET A 3 37.66 -8.39 -2.41
N LYS A 4 38.52 -9.14 -1.70
CA LYS A 4 38.12 -9.96 -0.56
C LYS A 4 37.64 -9.11 0.61
N THR A 5 38.31 -7.98 0.89
CA THR A 5 37.90 -7.06 1.95
C THR A 5 36.55 -6.42 1.66
N LYS A 6 36.31 -5.99 0.41
CA LYS A 6 35.01 -5.47 -0.02
C LYS A 6 33.90 -6.50 0.14
N GLN A 7 34.14 -7.75 -0.28
CA GLN A 7 33.17 -8.85 -0.13
C GLN A 7 32.87 -9.16 1.34
N ILE A 8 33.90 -9.21 2.20
CA ILE A 8 33.72 -9.43 3.64
C ILE A 8 32.89 -8.30 4.24
N ILE A 9 33.19 -7.04 3.89
CA ILE A 9 32.41 -5.89 4.36
C ILE A 9 30.96 -5.99 3.91
N THR A 10 30.69 -6.32 2.64
CA THR A 10 29.32 -6.49 2.12
C THR A 10 28.57 -7.60 2.86
N VAL A 11 29.22 -8.75 3.08
CA VAL A 11 28.62 -9.87 3.82
C VAL A 11 28.34 -9.49 5.28
N CYS A 12 29.30 -8.83 5.95
CA CYS A 12 29.10 -8.36 7.31
C CYS A 12 27.96 -7.34 7.43
N LEU A 13 27.85 -6.42 6.46
CA LEU A 13 26.79 -5.42 6.44
C LEU A 13 25.43 -6.08 6.20
N LEU A 14 25.34 -6.99 5.24
CA LEU A 14 24.11 -7.77 5.00
C LEU A 14 23.72 -8.60 6.23
N ALA A 15 24.69 -9.27 6.86
CA ALA A 15 24.44 -10.06 8.06
C ALA A 15 23.97 -9.19 9.23
N ALA A 16 24.60 -8.03 9.45
CA ALA A 16 24.17 -7.07 10.48
C ALA A 16 22.77 -6.52 10.19
N PHE A 17 22.45 -6.25 8.92
CA PHE A 17 21.11 -5.84 8.50
C PHE A 17 20.08 -6.93 8.79
N LEU A 18 20.29 -8.16 8.31
CA LEU A 18 19.37 -9.27 8.53
C LEU A 18 19.21 -9.60 10.03
N ALA A 19 20.30 -9.62 10.79
CA ALA A 19 20.26 -9.87 12.23
C ALA A 19 19.56 -8.74 13.00
N GLY A 20 19.84 -7.49 12.67
CA GLY A 20 19.22 -6.32 13.30
C GLY A 20 17.71 -6.26 13.04
N PHE A 21 17.30 -6.35 11.78
CA PHE A 21 15.88 -6.35 11.41
C PHE A 21 15.15 -7.62 11.88
N GLY A 22 15.81 -8.79 11.82
CA GLY A 22 15.26 -10.04 12.32
C GLY A 22 15.03 -10.01 13.84
N LEU A 23 16.02 -9.57 14.61
CA LEU A 23 15.90 -9.46 16.07
C LEU A 23 14.82 -8.43 16.45
N TRP A 24 14.77 -7.30 15.75
CA TRP A 24 13.72 -6.31 15.94
C TRP A 24 12.33 -6.90 15.65
N SER A 25 12.18 -7.65 14.56
CA SER A 25 10.90 -8.31 14.21
C SER A 25 10.44 -9.31 15.26
N VAL A 26 11.36 -10.00 15.93
CA VAL A 26 11.03 -10.98 16.98
C VAL A 26 10.67 -10.30 18.31
N LEU A 27 11.42 -9.26 18.69
CA LEU A 27 11.24 -8.52 19.94
C LEU A 27 10.02 -7.59 19.93
N ARG A 28 9.64 -7.08 18.76
CA ARG A 28 8.49 -6.20 18.61
C ARG A 28 7.18 -6.98 18.81
N THR A 29 6.24 -6.36 19.52
CA THR A 29 4.86 -6.86 19.61
C THR A 29 4.15 -6.65 18.27
N PRO A 30 3.53 -7.70 17.70
CA PRO A 30 2.77 -7.57 16.45
C PRO A 30 1.62 -6.57 16.60
N ASP A 31 1.46 -5.69 15.61
CA ASP A 31 0.32 -4.78 15.57
C ASP A 31 -0.93 -5.55 15.10
N ALA A 32 -2.09 -5.24 15.68
CA ALA A 32 -3.35 -5.92 15.34
C ALA A 32 -3.99 -5.37 14.06
N VAL A 33 -3.86 -4.06 13.82
CA VAL A 33 -4.55 -3.35 12.75
C VAL A 33 -3.62 -2.33 12.10
N SER A 34 -3.61 -2.28 10.77
CA SER A 34 -2.99 -1.18 10.03
C SER A 34 -3.94 0.01 10.00
N GLN A 35 -3.54 1.11 10.64
CA GLN A 35 -4.33 2.34 10.65
C GLN A 35 -4.40 3.01 9.26
N ALA A 36 -3.34 2.87 8.47
CA ALA A 36 -3.25 3.45 7.14
C ALA A 36 -4.14 2.72 6.12
N GLU A 37 -4.19 1.39 6.20
CA GLU A 37 -4.98 0.55 5.27
C GLU A 37 -6.36 0.19 5.83
N ARG A 38 -6.64 0.47 7.12
CA ARG A 38 -7.84 0.05 7.84
C ARG A 38 -8.12 -1.45 7.71
N ARG A 39 -7.05 -2.25 7.77
CA ARG A 39 -7.09 -3.71 7.57
C ARG A 39 -6.49 -4.43 8.80
N PRO A 40 -7.06 -5.57 9.23
CA PRO A 40 -6.41 -6.43 10.22
C PRO A 40 -5.09 -7.00 9.66
N LEU A 41 -4.02 -6.90 10.44
CA LEU A 41 -2.70 -7.41 10.08
C LEU A 41 -2.60 -8.89 10.46
N ALA A 42 -1.84 -9.65 9.65
CA ALA A 42 -1.55 -11.04 9.96
C ALA A 42 -0.87 -11.18 11.33
N GLN A 43 -1.33 -12.18 12.10
CA GLN A 43 -0.80 -12.51 13.42
C GLN A 43 0.08 -13.75 13.35
N ARG A 44 0.89 -13.99 14.40
CA ARG A 44 1.82 -15.13 14.43
C ARG A 44 1.04 -16.44 14.22
N PRO A 45 1.32 -17.22 13.16
CA PRO A 45 0.61 -18.46 12.92
C PRO A 45 0.98 -19.49 13.99
N ALA A 46 -0.02 -20.27 14.43
CA ALA A 46 0.22 -21.40 15.31
C ALA A 46 0.96 -22.49 14.53
N PHE A 47 2.09 -22.96 15.06
CA PHE A 47 2.83 -24.06 14.45
C PHE A 47 2.03 -25.36 14.57
N THR A 48 1.71 -25.97 13.42
CA THR A 48 1.04 -27.27 13.35
C THR A 48 1.77 -28.16 12.34
N ALA A 49 2.05 -29.41 12.71
CA ALA A 49 2.79 -30.34 11.85
C ALA A 49 2.06 -30.63 10.52
N ALA A 50 0.72 -30.73 10.56
CA ALA A 50 -0.11 -30.85 9.36
C ALA A 50 -0.05 -29.59 8.49
N GLY A 51 -0.08 -28.39 9.11
CA GLY A 51 0.04 -27.11 8.43
C GLY A 51 1.40 -26.94 7.73
N PHE A 52 2.47 -27.38 8.38
CA PHE A 52 3.83 -27.37 7.83
C PHE A 52 3.97 -28.30 6.62
N LEU A 53 3.49 -29.55 6.70
CA LEU A 53 3.50 -30.47 5.56
C LEU A 53 2.62 -29.99 4.39
N SER A 54 1.54 -29.27 4.70
CA SER A 54 0.61 -28.75 3.68
C SER A 54 1.05 -27.44 3.03
N GLY A 55 2.14 -26.82 3.48
CA GLY A 55 2.60 -25.50 3.01
C GLY A 55 1.84 -24.30 3.61
N LYS A 56 0.62 -24.51 4.13
CA LYS A 56 -0.22 -23.44 4.72
C LYS A 56 0.45 -22.66 5.86
N PHE A 57 1.33 -23.32 6.63
CA PHE A 57 2.10 -22.64 7.67
C PHE A 57 3.11 -21.65 7.08
N SER A 58 3.77 -22.02 5.97
CA SER A 58 4.73 -21.16 5.27
C SER A 58 4.03 -19.95 4.67
N ASP A 59 2.89 -20.14 4.00
CA ASP A 59 2.11 -19.03 3.43
C ASP A 59 1.69 -18.03 4.53
N ALA A 60 1.17 -18.54 5.65
CA ALA A 60 0.77 -17.70 6.78
C ALA A 60 1.97 -17.02 7.47
N LEU A 61 3.15 -17.64 7.44
CA LEU A 61 4.38 -17.06 7.96
C LEU A 61 4.89 -15.93 7.05
N ASP A 62 4.81 -16.10 5.74
CA ASP A 62 5.19 -15.08 4.76
C ASP A 62 4.27 -13.86 4.85
N ASP A 63 2.96 -14.09 4.96
CA ASP A 63 1.97 -13.01 5.19
C ASP A 63 2.26 -12.28 6.51
N PHE A 64 2.53 -13.02 7.58
CA PHE A 64 2.91 -12.44 8.88
C PHE A 64 4.20 -11.61 8.79
N ALA A 65 5.24 -12.15 8.14
CA ALA A 65 6.53 -11.48 8.00
C ALA A 65 6.42 -10.19 7.17
N ALA A 66 5.62 -10.20 6.10
CA ALA A 66 5.37 -9.03 5.27
C ALA A 66 4.58 -7.94 6.02
N ASP A 67 3.58 -8.34 6.80
CA ASP A 67 2.73 -7.39 7.55
C ASP A 67 3.42 -6.81 8.79
N GLN A 68 4.28 -7.60 9.46
CA GLN A 68 4.91 -7.19 10.73
C GLN A 68 6.37 -6.72 10.57
N PHE A 69 6.84 -6.55 9.33
CA PHE A 69 8.21 -6.10 9.08
C PHE A 69 8.51 -4.76 9.79
N PRO A 70 9.65 -4.65 10.51
CA PRO A 70 10.03 -3.40 11.14
C PRO A 70 10.14 -2.29 10.10
N LEU A 71 9.58 -1.12 10.40
CA LEU A 71 9.54 0.03 9.51
C LEU A 71 8.72 -0.12 8.22
N ARG A 72 7.80 -1.10 8.13
CA ARG A 72 6.88 -1.27 6.98
C ARG A 72 6.25 0.04 6.51
N GLU A 73 5.68 0.82 7.42
CA GLU A 73 5.01 2.07 7.08
C GLU A 73 5.98 3.13 6.56
N GLN A 74 7.16 3.30 7.17
CA GLN A 74 8.17 4.24 6.65
C GLN A 74 8.69 3.82 5.27
N LEU A 75 8.88 2.52 5.04
CA LEU A 75 9.31 2.02 3.72
C LEU A 75 8.21 2.19 2.67
N ARG A 76 6.94 1.99 3.06
CA ARG A 76 5.78 2.22 2.20
C ARG A 76 5.64 3.70 1.82
N THR A 77 5.78 4.61 2.79
CA THR A 77 5.74 6.05 2.51
C THR A 77 6.93 6.49 1.68
N LEU A 78 8.14 6.01 1.99
CA LEU A 78 9.34 6.30 1.20
C LEU A 78 9.17 5.82 -0.25
N ARG A 79 8.67 4.59 -0.44
CA ARG A 79 8.36 4.06 -1.78
C ARG A 79 7.38 4.99 -2.51
N SER A 80 6.31 5.42 -1.83
CA SER A 80 5.32 6.33 -2.40
C SER A 80 5.90 7.69 -2.78
N LEU A 81 6.78 8.26 -1.95
CA LEU A 81 7.46 9.53 -2.22
C LEU A 81 8.42 9.38 -3.40
N VAL A 82 9.22 8.31 -3.41
CA VAL A 82 10.14 8.04 -4.53
C VAL A 82 9.38 7.81 -5.83
N SER A 83 8.29 7.02 -5.81
CA SER A 83 7.49 6.82 -7.03
C SER A 83 6.85 8.11 -7.52
N TYR A 84 6.35 8.94 -6.60
CA TYR A 84 5.68 10.19 -6.94
C TYR A 84 6.67 11.27 -7.41
N ASP A 85 7.70 11.58 -6.61
CA ASP A 85 8.63 12.69 -6.85
C ASP A 85 9.73 12.34 -7.85
N VAL A 86 10.30 11.12 -7.76
CA VAL A 86 11.47 10.75 -8.58
C VAL A 86 11.05 10.14 -9.90
N MET A 87 10.05 9.25 -9.89
CA MET A 87 9.60 8.56 -11.10
C MET A 87 8.43 9.24 -11.79
N GLY A 88 7.80 10.25 -11.18
CA GLY A 88 6.62 10.92 -11.73
C GLY A 88 5.43 9.98 -11.93
N GLN A 89 5.41 8.82 -11.24
CA GLN A 89 4.30 7.88 -11.28
C GLN A 89 3.14 8.48 -10.50
N ARG A 90 2.28 9.20 -11.24
CA ARG A 90 1.03 9.77 -10.71
C ARG A 90 -0.08 8.74 -10.58
N ASP A 91 0.11 7.54 -11.13
CA ASP A 91 -0.80 6.41 -10.98
C ASP A 91 -0.24 5.44 -9.93
N VAL A 92 -0.88 5.40 -8.77
CA VAL A 92 -0.59 4.40 -7.73
C VAL A 92 -1.87 3.62 -7.48
N ASN A 93 -1.88 2.34 -7.87
CA ASN A 93 -3.03 1.44 -7.72
C ASN A 93 -4.35 1.98 -8.35
N GLY A 94 -4.28 2.67 -9.50
CA GLY A 94 -5.45 3.20 -10.21
C GLY A 94 -5.99 4.52 -9.65
N VAL A 95 -5.26 5.13 -8.69
CA VAL A 95 -5.54 6.46 -8.18
C VAL A 95 -4.53 7.44 -8.78
N TYR A 96 -5.05 8.40 -9.53
CA TYR A 96 -4.32 9.47 -10.18
C TYR A 96 -4.19 10.67 -9.24
N LEU A 97 -2.97 10.99 -8.83
CA LEU A 97 -2.68 12.21 -8.07
C LEU A 97 -2.22 13.34 -9.01
N SER A 98 -2.97 14.44 -9.03
CA SER A 98 -2.61 15.66 -9.77
C SER A 98 -3.02 16.89 -8.98
N GLN A 99 -2.10 17.85 -8.80
CA GLN A 99 -2.38 19.20 -8.25
C GLN A 99 -3.13 19.19 -6.90
N GLY A 100 -2.84 18.24 -6.01
CA GLY A 100 -3.51 18.12 -4.70
C GLY A 100 -4.84 17.36 -4.72
N TYR A 101 -5.25 16.84 -5.88
CA TYR A 101 -6.45 16.03 -6.04
C TYR A 101 -6.07 14.57 -6.32
N ALA A 102 -6.77 13.64 -5.66
CA ALA A 102 -6.71 12.21 -5.94
C ALA A 102 -7.97 11.81 -6.71
N ALA A 103 -7.82 11.36 -7.94
CA ALA A 103 -8.91 10.89 -8.80
C ALA A 103 -8.74 9.39 -9.04
N LYS A 104 -9.77 8.60 -8.73
CA LYS A 104 -9.81 7.19 -9.12
C LYS A 104 -10.72 7.05 -10.32
N LEU A 105 -10.26 6.35 -11.33
CA LEU A 105 -11.04 6.12 -12.54
C LEU A 105 -11.81 4.80 -12.38
N ASP A 106 -13.08 4.90 -11.99
CA ASP A 106 -13.94 3.72 -11.86
C ASP A 106 -14.40 3.25 -13.26
N PHE A 107 -13.69 2.25 -13.79
CA PHE A 107 -14.04 1.55 -15.04
C PHE A 107 -14.60 0.14 -14.74
N PRO A 108 -15.53 -0.37 -15.57
CA PRO A 108 -16.17 0.32 -16.69
C PRO A 108 -17.20 1.36 -16.22
N LEU A 109 -17.28 2.48 -16.96
CA LEU A 109 -18.19 3.58 -16.66
C LEU A 109 -19.65 3.08 -16.70
N ASN A 110 -20.40 3.27 -15.61
CA ASN A 110 -21.83 3.00 -15.61
C ASN A 110 -22.58 4.12 -16.34
N THR A 111 -22.81 3.92 -17.63
CA THR A 111 -23.46 4.91 -18.51
C THR A 111 -24.84 5.33 -18.03
N ALA A 112 -25.64 4.40 -17.49
CA ALA A 112 -26.96 4.70 -16.96
C ALA A 112 -26.92 5.63 -15.74
N SER A 113 -25.93 5.45 -14.86
CA SER A 113 -25.72 6.35 -13.72
C SER A 113 -25.28 7.75 -14.17
N VAL A 114 -24.39 7.84 -15.17
CA VAL A 114 -23.93 9.11 -15.73
C VAL A 114 -25.05 9.87 -16.43
N GLU A 115 -25.87 9.18 -17.21
CA GLU A 115 -27.01 9.77 -17.92
C GLU A 115 -28.06 10.28 -16.93
N ARG A 116 -28.39 9.48 -15.92
CA ARG A 116 -29.27 9.93 -14.83
C ARG A 116 -28.71 11.14 -14.09
N ALA A 117 -27.41 11.19 -13.82
CA ALA A 117 -26.79 12.35 -13.17
C ALA A 117 -26.90 13.60 -14.06
N ALA A 118 -26.63 13.48 -15.36
CA ALA A 118 -26.76 14.56 -16.34
C ALA A 118 -28.20 15.10 -16.39
N ASP A 119 -29.20 14.22 -16.38
CA ASP A 119 -30.61 14.62 -16.38
C ASP A 119 -31.01 15.35 -15.10
N ARG A 120 -30.47 14.94 -13.93
CA ARG A 120 -30.70 15.65 -12.67
C ARG A 120 -30.02 17.01 -12.65
N PHE A 121 -28.80 17.13 -13.18
CA PHE A 121 -28.14 18.43 -13.31
C PHE A 121 -28.90 19.36 -14.26
N ARG A 122 -29.40 18.84 -15.38
CA ARG A 122 -30.23 19.60 -16.33
C ARG A 122 -31.54 20.05 -15.70
N TYR A 123 -32.23 19.15 -14.99
CA TYR A 123 -33.45 19.50 -14.26
C TYR A 123 -33.24 20.63 -13.26
N VAL A 124 -32.16 20.57 -12.47
CA VAL A 124 -31.82 21.63 -11.51
C VAL A 124 -31.51 22.94 -12.23
N TYR A 125 -30.77 22.87 -13.33
CA TYR A 125 -30.46 24.04 -14.15
C TYR A 125 -31.73 24.70 -14.69
N ASP A 126 -32.58 23.93 -15.39
CA ASP A 126 -33.79 24.46 -16.02
C ASP A 126 -34.78 25.01 -14.99
N THR A 127 -34.92 24.34 -13.84
CA THR A 127 -35.91 24.71 -12.82
C THR A 127 -35.47 25.91 -11.97
N TYR A 128 -34.18 26.01 -11.64
CA TYR A 128 -33.71 26.95 -10.61
C TYR A 128 -32.64 27.94 -11.06
N LEU A 129 -31.91 27.65 -12.14
CA LEU A 129 -30.77 28.47 -12.58
C LEU A 129 -30.99 29.13 -13.94
N SER A 130 -31.93 28.62 -14.74
CA SER A 130 -32.25 29.21 -16.04
C SER A 130 -32.86 30.60 -15.86
N GLY A 131 -32.26 31.60 -16.50
CA GLY A 131 -32.68 33.00 -16.39
C GLY A 131 -32.20 33.76 -15.14
N THR A 132 -31.49 33.12 -14.21
CA THR A 132 -30.73 33.83 -13.17
C THR A 132 -29.32 34.14 -13.67
N ASP A 133 -28.92 35.42 -13.59
CA ASP A 133 -27.60 35.94 -14.00
C ASP A 133 -26.54 35.52 -12.96
N THR A 134 -26.31 34.22 -12.85
CA THR A 134 -25.33 33.61 -11.95
C THR A 134 -24.05 33.37 -12.72
N LYS A 135 -23.04 34.19 -12.41
CA LYS A 135 -21.65 34.05 -12.87
C LYS A 135 -20.92 32.94 -12.13
#